data_AF-F9PDX2-F1
#
_entry.id   AF-F9PDX2-F1
#
_cell.length_a   1.000
_cell.length_b   1.000
_cell.length_c   1.000
_cell.angle_alpha   90.00
_cell.angle_beta   90.00
_cell.angle_gamma   90.00
#
_symmetry.space_group_name_H-M   'P 1'
#
loop_
_entity.id
_entity.type
_entity.pdbx_description
1 polymer ?
#
loop_
_entity_poly.entity_id
_entity_poly.type
_entity_poly.pdbx_seq_one_letter_code
_entity_poly.pdbx_strand_id
1 'polypeptide(L)'
;MTQEEYLQLKKEYKIRLVLVIVLFVLFSILSILLIINLNRFIPLGATAMATVVPFNHFLLVPLWEEKKAIEAEHPEWKDLSTSGAGVPSTEASKRNIATVGSVVALFLSFALLYRPAKVYQKVPTADELKNLPKIEN
;
A
#
# COMPACT_ATOMS: atom_id res chain seq x y z
N MET A 1 31.67 -9.24 3.87
CA MET A 1 30.34 -9.79 4.20
C MET A 1 30.53 -11.18 4.78
N THR A 2 29.98 -11.46 5.95
CA THR A 2 29.90 -12.84 6.48
C THR A 2 28.64 -13.54 5.99
N GLN A 3 28.61 -14.88 6.06
CA GLN A 3 27.41 -15.65 5.71
C GLN A 3 26.21 -15.27 6.59
N GLU A 4 26.43 -14.98 7.87
CA GLU A 4 25.38 -14.54 8.79
C GLU A 4 24.78 -13.20 8.37
N GLU A 5 25.63 -12.21 8.04
CA GLU A 5 25.20 -10.90 7.54
C GLU A 5 24.37 -11.03 6.25
N TYR A 6 24.80 -11.90 5.33
CA TYR A 6 24.03 -12.20 4.12
C TYR A 6 22.65 -12.80 4.44
N LEU A 7 22.56 -13.74 5.38
CA LEU A 7 21.27 -14.34 5.77
C LEU A 7 20.34 -13.30 6.41
N GLN A 8 20.87 -12.36 7.20
CA GLN A 8 20.11 -11.24 7.75
C GLN A 8 19.60 -10.32 6.62
N LEU A 9 20.46 -9.94 5.68
CA LEU A 9 20.09 -9.13 4.50
C LEU A 9 18.98 -9.81 3.68
N LYS A 10 19.15 -11.11 3.37
CA LYS A 10 18.19 -11.90 2.60
C LYS A 10 16.83 -11.98 3.30
N LYS A 11 16.84 -12.10 4.63
CA LYS A 11 15.62 -12.11 5.45
C LYS A 11 14.93 -10.73 5.42
N GLU A 12 15.69 -9.65 5.58
CA GLU A 12 15.16 -8.29 5.53
C GLU A 12 14.54 -7.97 4.16
N TYR A 13 15.24 -8.33 3.07
CA TYR A 13 14.71 -8.21 1.71
C TYR A 13 13.39 -8.97 1.55
N LYS A 14 13.32 -10.23 2.01
CA LYS A 14 12.10 -11.05 1.93
C LYS A 14 10.94 -10.39 2.69
N ILE A 15 11.19 -9.86 3.88
CA ILE A 15 10.16 -9.15 4.66
C ILE A 15 9.69 -7.90 3.93
N ARG A 16 10.61 -7.06 3.45
CA ARG A 16 10.26 -5.82 2.71
C ARG A 16 9.49 -6.12 1.43
N LEU A 17 9.85 -7.16 0.70
CA LEU A 17 9.15 -7.60 -0.50
C LEU A 17 7.69 -7.99 -0.18
N VAL A 18 7.48 -8.79 0.87
CA VAL A 18 6.13 -9.16 1.32
C VAL A 18 5.33 -7.92 1.72
N LEU A 19 5.93 -6.96 2.42
CA LEU A 19 5.23 -5.73 2.80
C LEU A 19 4.82 -4.88 1.59
N VAL A 20 5.67 -4.78 0.55
CA VAL A 20 5.31 -4.09 -0.70
C VAL A 20 4.10 -4.76 -1.36
N ILE A 21 4.08 -6.09 -1.40
CA ILE A 21 2.94 -6.86 -1.95
C ILE A 21 1.67 -6.58 -1.13
N VAL A 22 1.76 -6.62 0.20
CA VAL A 22 0.62 -6.32 1.08
C VAL A 22 0.10 -4.91 0.88
N LEU A 23 0.97 -3.90 0.79
CA LEU A 23 0.60 -2.52 0.53
C LEU A 23 -0.07 -2.36 -0.84
N PHE A 24 0.43 -3.05 -1.87
CA PHE A 24 -0.16 -3.04 -3.20
C PHE A 24 -1.56 -3.66 -3.23
N VAL A 25 -1.75 -4.79 -2.55
CA VAL A 25 -3.06 -5.45 -2.40
C VAL A 25 -4.03 -4.53 -1.65
N LEU A 26 -3.59 -3.93 -0.54
CA LEU A 26 -4.40 -2.98 0.23
C LEU A 26 -4.84 -1.79 -0.64
N PHE A 27 -3.90 -1.16 -1.34
CA PHE A 27 -4.19 -0.05 -2.25
C PHE A 27 -5.18 -0.45 -3.35
N SER A 28 -5.06 -1.66 -3.90
CA SER A 28 -5.97 -2.19 -4.91
C SER A 28 -7.39 -2.34 -4.38
N ILE A 29 -7.56 -2.90 -3.17
CA ILE A 29 -8.86 -3.02 -2.51
C ILE A 29 -9.51 -1.64 -2.32
N LEU A 30 -8.77 -0.68 -1.76
CA LEU A 30 -9.26 0.68 -1.53
C LEU A 30 -9.65 1.38 -2.85
N SER A 31 -8.86 1.19 -3.90
CA SER A 31 -9.14 1.74 -5.23
C SER A 31 -10.41 1.15 -5.83
N ILE A 32 -10.60 -0.18 -5.73
CA ILE A 32 -11.81 -0.87 -6.19
C ILE A 32 -13.05 -0.31 -5.46
N LEU A 33 -12.97 -0.12 -4.14
CA LEU A 33 -14.07 0.46 -3.37
C LEU A 33 -14.46 1.87 -3.84
N LEU A 34 -13.48 2.71 -4.18
CA LEU A 34 -13.74 4.05 -4.73
C LEU A 34 -14.40 3.96 -6.11
N ILE A 35 -13.89 3.09 -6.99
CA ILE A 35 -14.41 2.91 -8.35
C ILE A 35 -15.86 2.42 -8.32
N ILE A 36 -16.18 1.41 -7.51
CA ILE A 36 -17.54 0.86 -7.38
C ILE A 36 -18.52 1.93 -6.87
N ASN A 37 -18.07 2.82 -5.99
CA ASN A 37 -18.91 3.91 -5.45
C ASN A 37 -18.91 5.17 -6.33
N LEU A 38 -18.35 5.12 -7.55
CA LEU A 38 -18.23 6.27 -8.47
C LEU A 38 -17.51 7.48 -7.82
N ASN A 39 -16.64 7.21 -6.84
CA ASN A 39 -15.83 8.23 -6.18
C ASN A 39 -14.59 8.56 -7.00
N ARG A 40 -14.03 9.75 -6.75
CA ARG A 40 -12.79 10.18 -7.41
C ARG A 40 -11.60 9.35 -6.89
N PHE A 41 -11.13 8.39 -7.68
CA PHE A 41 -10.02 7.50 -7.31
C PHE A 41 -8.61 8.05 -7.60
N ILE A 42 -8.48 8.99 -8.55
CA ILE A 42 -7.18 9.54 -9.00
C ILE A 42 -6.29 10.04 -7.85
N PRO A 43 -6.80 10.79 -6.85
CA PRO A 43 -5.97 11.26 -5.74
C PRO A 43 -5.42 10.13 -4.86
N LEU A 44 -6.13 9.00 -4.73
CA LEU A 44 -5.61 7.83 -4.02
C LEU A 44 -4.41 7.22 -4.76
N GLY A 45 -4.46 7.21 -6.10
CA GLY A 45 -3.34 6.81 -6.95
C GLY A 45 -2.11 7.70 -6.76
N ALA A 46 -2.30 9.03 -6.61
CA ALA A 46 -1.20 9.96 -6.32
C ALA A 46 -0.57 9.68 -4.94
N THR A 47 -1.38 9.39 -3.92
CA THR A 47 -0.88 8.98 -2.60
C THR A 47 -0.07 7.68 -2.69
N ALA A 48 -0.54 6.69 -3.45
CA ALA A 48 0.20 5.45 -3.65
C ALA A 48 1.55 5.70 -4.37
N MET A 49 1.58 6.54 -5.40
CA MET A 49 2.82 6.97 -6.04
C MET A 49 3.78 7.64 -5.05
N ALA A 50 3.27 8.52 -4.19
CA ALA A 50 4.09 9.24 -3.21
C ALA A 50 4.60 8.37 -2.05
N THR A 51 4.04 7.18 -1.84
CA THR A 51 4.38 6.30 -0.70
C THR A 51 5.06 5.01 -1.14
N VAL A 52 4.46 4.28 -2.08
CA VAL A 52 4.94 2.97 -2.55
C VAL A 52 6.19 3.10 -3.41
N VAL A 53 6.27 4.12 -4.27
CA VAL A 53 7.46 4.31 -5.15
C VAL A 53 8.71 4.62 -4.33
N PRO A 54 8.69 5.58 -3.37
CA PRO A 54 9.85 5.80 -2.50
C PRO A 54 10.17 4.59 -1.62
N PHE A 55 9.16 3.90 -1.09
CA PHE A 55 9.38 2.68 -0.29
C PHE A 55 10.14 1.63 -1.11
N ASN A 56 9.73 1.40 -2.36
CA ASN A 56 10.40 0.46 -3.24
C ASN A 56 11.83 0.92 -3.58
N HIS A 57 11.98 2.17 -4.03
CA HIS A 57 13.24 2.69 -4.53
C HIS A 57 14.31 2.83 -3.43
N PHE A 58 13.93 3.26 -2.23
CA PHE A 58 14.90 3.51 -1.15
C PHE A 58 15.06 2.34 -0.18
N LEU A 59 14.04 1.50 0.01
CA LEU A 59 14.08 0.45 1.04
C LEU A 59 14.19 -0.96 0.46
N LEU A 60 13.75 -1.21 -0.78
CA LEU A 60 13.78 -2.55 -1.38
C LEU A 60 14.90 -2.72 -2.41
N VAL A 61 14.99 -1.80 -3.38
CA VAL A 61 15.93 -1.90 -4.51
C VAL A 61 17.39 -1.99 -4.05
N PRO A 62 17.88 -1.17 -3.09
CA PRO A 62 19.27 -1.26 -2.65
C PRO A 62 19.63 -2.62 -2.05
N LEU A 63 18.71 -3.20 -1.26
CA LEU A 63 18.91 -4.52 -0.67
C LEU A 63 18.87 -5.64 -1.72
N TRP A 64 18.08 -5.46 -2.78
CA TRP A 64 18.02 -6.41 -3.88
C TRP A 64 19.32 -6.43 -4.67
N GLU A 65 19.86 -5.25 -5.00
CA GLU A 65 21.13 -5.13 -5.71
C GLU A 65 22.29 -5.68 -4.88
N GLU A 66 22.36 -5.33 -3.58
CA GLU A 66 23.37 -5.85 -2.66
C GLU A 66 23.30 -7.39 -2.55
N LYS A 67 22.09 -7.92 -2.35
CA LYS A 67 21.86 -9.36 -2.32
C LYS A 67 22.34 -10.03 -3.62
N LYS A 68 22.02 -9.44 -4.77
CA LYS A 68 22.35 -10.00 -6.09
C LYS A 68 23.85 -9.95 -6.37
N ALA A 69 24.54 -8.90 -5.93
CA ALA A 69 25.99 -8.81 -6.00
C ALA A 69 26.66 -9.94 -5.19
N ILE A 70 26.19 -10.19 -3.97
CA ILE A 70 26.72 -11.26 -3.11
C ILE A 70 26.40 -12.64 -3.68
N GLU A 71 25.20 -12.85 -4.23
CA GLU A 71 24.84 -14.12 -4.88
C GLU A 71 25.65 -14.38 -6.16
N ALA A 72 26.24 -13.35 -6.78
CA ALA A 72 27.15 -13.52 -7.91
C ALA A 72 28.55 -13.96 -7.46
N GLU A 73 29.01 -13.48 -6.31
CA GLU A 73 30.30 -13.89 -5.69
C GLU A 73 30.21 -15.26 -5.01
N HIS A 74 29.06 -15.55 -4.39
CA HIS A 74 28.79 -16.75 -3.58
C HIS A 74 27.49 -17.43 -4.04
N PRO A 75 27.49 -18.08 -5.21
CA PRO A 75 26.29 -18.73 -5.76
C PRO A 75 25.72 -19.82 -4.82
N GLU A 76 26.57 -20.46 -4.02
CA GLU A 76 26.20 -21.48 -3.04
C GLU A 76 25.33 -20.94 -1.89
N TRP A 77 25.36 -19.63 -1.64
CA TRP A 77 24.55 -19.01 -0.57
C TRP A 77 23.09 -18.80 -0.96
N LYS A 78 22.78 -18.84 -2.25
CA LYS A 78 21.45 -18.60 -2.79
C LYS A 78 20.40 -19.57 -2.24
N ASP A 79 20.78 -20.81 -1.98
CA ASP A 79 19.87 -21.85 -1.48
C ASP A 79 19.84 -21.95 0.04
N LEU A 80 20.68 -21.18 0.75
CA LEU A 80 20.69 -21.18 2.20
C LEU A 80 19.38 -20.64 2.79
N SER A 81 18.90 -21.32 3.83
CA SER A 81 17.72 -20.94 4.56
C SER A 81 17.98 -19.70 5.42
N THR A 82 17.01 -18.79 5.45
CA THR A 82 16.99 -17.63 6.36
C THR A 82 16.33 -17.96 7.71
N SER A 83 15.91 -19.21 7.91
CA SER A 83 15.35 -19.68 9.18
C SER A 83 16.42 -19.61 10.26
N GLY A 84 16.15 -18.91 11.36
CA GLY A 84 17.11 -18.66 12.44
C GLY A 84 17.95 -17.38 12.31
N ALA A 85 18.02 -16.76 11.12
CA ALA A 85 18.73 -15.49 10.97
C ALA A 85 18.01 -14.36 11.73
N GLY A 86 18.76 -13.56 12.47
CA GLY A 86 18.23 -12.35 13.11
C GLY A 86 17.76 -11.32 12.10
N VAL A 87 16.95 -10.36 12.53
CA VAL A 87 16.69 -9.15 11.76
C VAL A 87 17.28 -7.98 12.54
N PRO A 88 18.18 -7.17 11.97
CA PRO A 88 18.73 -6.01 12.65
C PRO A 88 17.60 -5.09 13.14
N SER A 89 17.64 -4.71 14.43
CA SER A 89 16.59 -3.90 15.06
C SER A 89 16.45 -2.52 14.40
N THR A 90 17.56 -1.96 13.92
CA THR A 90 17.61 -0.68 13.18
C THR A 90 16.86 -0.76 11.86
N GLU A 91 17.11 -1.81 11.06
CA GLU A 91 16.43 -2.03 9.78
C GLU A 91 14.95 -2.37 9.97
N ALA A 92 14.63 -3.15 11.02
CA ALA A 92 13.25 -3.40 11.41
C ALA A 92 12.50 -2.11 11.77
N SER A 93 13.12 -1.21 12.55
CA SER A 93 12.51 0.06 12.94
C SER A 93 12.25 0.98 11.75
N LYS A 94 13.24 1.18 10.86
CA LYS A 94 13.09 1.98 9.64
C LYS A 94 11.94 1.48 8.77
N ARG A 95 11.92 0.17 8.52
CA ARG A 95 10.86 -0.49 7.75
C ARG A 95 9.50 -0.29 8.42
N ASN A 96 9.39 -0.53 9.73
CA ASN A 96 8.12 -0.42 10.45
C ASN A 96 7.57 1.02 10.39
N ILE A 97 8.41 2.03 10.60
CA ILE A 97 8.00 3.44 10.50
C ILE A 97 7.50 3.76 9.09
N ALA A 98 8.26 3.38 8.06
CA ALA A 98 7.87 3.60 6.66
C ALA A 98 6.57 2.88 6.29
N THR A 99 6.38 1.64 6.76
CA THR A 99 5.16 0.87 6.55
C THR A 99 3.97 1.52 7.26
N VAL A 100 4.09 1.89 8.54
CA VAL A 100 3.02 2.55 9.29
C VAL A 100 2.64 3.87 8.63
N GLY A 101 3.61 4.70 8.26
CA GLY A 101 3.37 5.96 7.55
C GLY A 101 2.62 5.75 6.24
N SER A 102 2.98 4.72 5.47
CA SER A 102 2.31 4.38 4.20
C SER A 102 0.87 3.94 4.41
N VAL A 103 0.61 3.08 5.41
CA VAL A 103 -0.73 2.62 5.77
C VAL A 103 -1.61 3.79 6.22
N VAL A 104 -1.11 4.64 7.12
CA VAL A 104 -1.84 5.82 7.60
C VAL A 104 -2.17 6.76 6.43
N ALA A 105 -1.20 7.05 5.55
CA ALA A 105 -1.43 7.92 4.39
C ALA A 105 -2.50 7.36 3.44
N LEU A 106 -2.48 6.05 3.17
CA LEU A 106 -3.48 5.37 2.33
C LEU A 106 -4.88 5.46 2.94
N PHE A 107 -5.03 5.11 4.22
CA PHE A 107 -6.34 5.15 4.88
C PHE A 107 -6.87 6.57 5.04
N LEU A 108 -6.02 7.54 5.38
CA LEU A 108 -6.42 8.94 5.49
C LEU A 108 -6.88 9.48 4.13
N SER A 109 -6.11 9.20 3.07
CA SER A 109 -6.48 9.57 1.70
C SER A 109 -7.80 8.93 1.28
N PHE A 110 -7.98 7.65 1.56
CA PHE A 110 -9.23 6.95 1.28
C PHE A 110 -10.41 7.56 2.04
N ALA A 111 -10.27 7.81 3.34
CA ALA A 111 -11.34 8.38 4.17
C ALA A 111 -11.79 9.77 3.67
N LEU A 112 -10.87 10.59 3.16
CA LEU A 112 -11.19 11.90 2.59
C LEU A 112 -11.89 11.81 1.21
N LEU A 113 -11.60 10.75 0.44
CA LEU A 113 -12.13 10.56 -0.92
C LEU A 113 -13.42 9.75 -0.95
N TYR A 114 -13.58 8.83 0.00
CA TYR A 114 -14.71 7.93 0.06
C TYR A 114 -15.96 8.71 0.48
N ARG A 115 -16.88 8.90 -0.46
CA ARG A 115 -18.25 9.29 -0.18
C ARG A 115 -19.13 8.07 -0.46
N PRO A 116 -19.85 7.53 0.54
CA PRO A 116 -20.77 6.43 0.25
C PRO A 116 -21.75 6.89 -0.82
N ALA A 117 -22.03 6.02 -1.79
CA ALA A 117 -23.03 6.30 -2.81
C ALA A 117 -24.31 6.76 -2.08
N LYS A 118 -24.81 7.94 -2.43
CA LYS A 118 -26.11 8.37 -1.90
C LYS A 118 -27.08 7.26 -2.30
N VAL A 119 -27.78 6.67 -1.32
CA VAL A 119 -28.99 5.91 -1.60
C VAL A 119 -29.79 6.82 -2.52
N TYR A 120 -30.00 6.40 -3.78
CA TYR A 120 -30.73 7.22 -4.74
C TYR A 120 -32.05 7.58 -4.06
N GLN A 121 -32.19 8.83 -3.62
CA GLN A 121 -33.49 9.31 -3.20
C GLN A 121 -34.35 9.16 -4.45
N LYS A 122 -35.39 8.33 -4.35
CA LYS A 122 -36.34 8.11 -5.43
C LYS A 122 -36.71 9.49 -5.97
N VAL A 123 -36.38 9.75 -7.24
CA VAL A 123 -36.78 10.99 -7.89
C VAL A 123 -38.31 11.03 -7.82
N PRO A 124 -38.91 12.08 -7.23
CA PRO A 124 -40.36 12.16 -7.15
C PRO A 124 -40.96 12.05 -8.55
N THR A 125 -41.97 11.19 -8.69
CA THR A 125 -42.67 11.01 -9.97
C THR A 125 -43.42 12.31 -10.31
N ALA A 126 -43.73 12.56 -11.58
CA ALA A 126 -44.48 13.75 -12.00
C ALA A 126 -45.77 13.96 -11.17
N ASP A 127 -46.44 12.87 -10.79
CA ASP A 127 -47.62 12.89 -9.93
C ASP A 127 -47.31 13.31 -8.49
N GLU A 128 -46.17 12.89 -7.94
CA GLU A 128 -45.71 13.29 -6.60
C GLU A 128 -45.32 14.78 -6.56
N LEU A 129 -44.74 15.32 -7.66
CA LEU A 129 -44.44 16.74 -7.80
C LEU A 129 -45.69 17.61 -7.90
N LYS A 130 -46.75 17.12 -8.56
CA LYS A 130 -48.02 17.83 -8.73
C LYS A 130 -48.78 18.01 -7.42
N ASN A 131 -48.54 17.12 -6.45
CA ASN A 131 -49.19 17.11 -5.14
C ASN A 131 -48.42 17.89 -4.06
N LEU A 132 -47.30 18.55 -4.41
CA LEU A 132 -46.57 19.39 -3.47
C LEU A 132 -47.35 20.69 -3.19
N PRO A 133 -47.36 21.18 -1.93
CA PRO A 133 -48.00 22.44 -1.59
C PRO A 133 -47.37 23.57 -2.41
N LYS A 134 -48.22 24.32 -3.13
CA LYS A 134 -47.76 25.50 -3.87
C LYS A 134 -47.38 26.58 -2.86
N ILE A 135 -46.17 27.11 -3.01
CA ILE A 135 -45.73 28.28 -2.25
C ILE A 135 -46.43 29.47 -2.89
N GLU A 136 -47.42 30.05 -2.21
CA GLU A 136 -48.02 31.32 -2.61
C GLU A 136 -47.05 32.44 -2.22
N ASN A 137 -46.67 33.27 -3.20
CA ASN A 137 -45.86 34.48 -3.01
C ASN A 137 -46.75 35.67 -2.68
#